data_AF-A0A514LEC9-F1
#
_entry.id   AF-A0A514LEC9-F1
#
_cell.length_a   1.000
_cell.length_b   1.000
_cell.length_c   1.000
_cell.angle_alpha   90.00
_cell.angle_beta   90.00
_cell.angle_gamma   90.00
#
_symmetry.space_group_name_H-M   'P 1'
#
loop_
_entity.id
_entity.type
_entity.pdbx_description
1 polymer ?
#
loop_
_entity_poly.entity_id
_entity_poly.type
_entity_poly.pdbx_seq_one_letter_code
_entity_poly.pdbx_strand_id
1 'polypeptide(L)'
;MSRFEKMRIMPTDSLFDENYYVTTNKNFERFNVNIKAMVEVEGVADGAKEQSDEAEANASYAKDLAENTQQQLDQVVIDGDSSVEAAQARVNENGDEFDTLQERLNDADERFDSFRENMEDVEGLPQEVSTLTERVSDAENELTNKAEFTTSETAPENVSDGNFWFEVK
;
A
#
# COMPACT_ATOMS: atom_id res chain seq x y z
N MET A 1 5.91 -73.42 -38.73
CA MET A 1 5.84 -72.89 -40.10
C MET A 1 6.03 -71.39 -40.03
N SER A 2 7.04 -70.90 -40.75
CA SER A 2 7.71 -69.61 -40.50
C SER A 2 6.94 -68.44 -41.12
N ARG A 3 7.02 -67.23 -40.53
CA ARG A 3 6.37 -66.00 -41.05
C ARG A 3 6.84 -65.60 -42.47
N PHE A 4 7.84 -66.26 -43.03
CA PHE A 4 8.33 -66.08 -44.39
C PHE A 4 7.74 -67.05 -45.43
N GLU A 5 6.88 -67.98 -45.03
CA GLU A 5 6.38 -69.07 -45.88
C GLU A 5 5.15 -68.70 -46.73
N LYS A 6 4.78 -67.40 -46.79
CA LYS A 6 3.66 -66.89 -47.61
C LYS A 6 4.06 -66.02 -48.79
N MET A 7 5.35 -65.87 -49.09
CA MET A 7 5.78 -65.25 -50.35
C MET A 7 5.96 -66.33 -51.42
N ARG A 8 4.85 -66.84 -51.95
CA ARG A 8 4.87 -67.75 -53.11
C ARG A 8 5.09 -66.92 -54.36
N ILE A 9 6.30 -67.03 -54.92
CA ILE A 9 6.68 -66.53 -56.25
C ILE A 9 5.73 -67.15 -57.29
N MET A 10 5.26 -66.33 -58.23
CA MET A 10 4.19 -66.65 -59.19
C MET A 10 4.50 -67.90 -60.04
N PRO A 11 3.52 -68.79 -60.31
CA PRO A 11 3.67 -69.88 -61.26
C PRO A 11 3.61 -69.35 -62.70
N THR A 12 4.54 -69.76 -63.56
CA THR A 12 4.72 -69.22 -64.92
C THR A 12 3.96 -69.92 -66.04
N ASP A 13 3.16 -70.96 -65.75
CA ASP A 13 2.52 -71.77 -66.82
C ASP A 13 0.97 -71.74 -66.84
N SER A 14 0.35 -70.81 -66.11
CA SER A 14 -1.13 -70.62 -66.07
C SER A 14 -1.49 -69.13 -66.02
N LEU A 15 -0.98 -68.36 -66.98
CA LEU A 15 -0.84 -66.90 -66.90
C LEU A 15 -2.15 -66.10 -67.02
N PHE A 16 -3.30 -66.74 -67.23
CA PHE A 16 -4.61 -66.06 -67.39
C PHE A 16 -5.79 -66.90 -66.88
N ASP A 17 -5.70 -67.44 -65.66
CA ASP A 17 -6.86 -68.09 -65.02
C ASP A 17 -7.74 -67.06 -64.27
N GLU A 18 -9.03 -67.36 -64.09
CA GLU A 18 -10.02 -66.51 -63.40
C GLU A 18 -9.54 -65.96 -62.05
N ASN A 19 -8.77 -66.75 -61.29
CA ASN A 19 -8.19 -66.40 -60.00
C ASN A 19 -7.15 -65.26 -60.10
N TYR A 20 -6.41 -65.16 -61.21
CA TYR A 20 -5.50 -64.04 -61.47
C TYR A 20 -6.26 -62.73 -61.61
N TYR A 21 -7.35 -62.72 -62.38
CA TYR A 21 -8.23 -61.56 -62.54
C TYR A 21 -8.93 -61.19 -61.23
N VAL A 22 -9.46 -62.18 -60.50
CA VAL A 22 -10.14 -61.97 -59.22
C VAL A 22 -9.18 -61.39 -58.17
N THR A 23 -7.96 -61.90 -58.07
CA THR A 23 -6.96 -61.41 -57.12
C THR A 23 -6.49 -60.00 -57.49
N THR A 24 -6.25 -59.75 -58.77
CA THR A 24 -5.84 -58.44 -59.27
C THR A 24 -6.92 -57.38 -59.03
N ASN A 25 -8.19 -57.67 -59.33
CA ASN A 25 -9.31 -56.77 -59.05
C ASN A 25 -9.47 -56.48 -57.55
N LYS A 26 -9.35 -57.50 -56.69
CA LYS A 26 -9.38 -57.31 -55.23
C LYS A 26 -8.24 -56.41 -54.73
N ASN A 27 -7.05 -56.50 -55.34
CA ASN A 27 -5.93 -55.62 -55.00
C ASN A 27 -6.20 -54.17 -55.45
N PHE A 28 -6.79 -53.96 -56.63
CA PHE A 28 -7.20 -52.62 -57.07
C PHE A 28 -8.29 -52.02 -56.17
N GLU A 29 -9.28 -52.80 -55.75
CA GLU A 29 -10.28 -52.33 -54.79
C GLU A 29 -9.66 -51.92 -53.46
N ARG A 30 -8.75 -52.73 -52.92
CA ARG A 30 -8.01 -52.41 -51.68
C ARG A 30 -7.19 -51.13 -51.83
N PHE A 31 -6.51 -50.95 -52.96
CA PHE A 31 -5.74 -49.75 -53.24
C PHE A 31 -6.63 -48.51 -53.28
N ASN A 32 -7.79 -48.59 -53.94
CA ASN A 32 -8.76 -47.49 -53.98
C ASN A 32 -9.33 -47.15 -52.59
N VAL A 33 -9.58 -48.15 -51.75
CA VAL A 33 -10.01 -47.93 -50.36
C VAL A 33 -8.90 -47.27 -49.55
N ASN A 34 -7.65 -47.72 -49.69
CA ASN A 34 -6.51 -47.13 -48.99
C ASN A 34 -6.28 -45.67 -49.41
N ILE A 35 -6.41 -45.34 -50.70
CA ILE A 35 -6.31 -43.95 -51.18
C ILE A 35 -7.36 -43.08 -50.49
N LYS A 36 -8.63 -43.51 -50.44
CA LYS A 36 -9.69 -42.75 -49.78
C LYS A 36 -9.39 -42.50 -48.31
N ALA A 37 -8.94 -43.53 -47.60
CA ALA A 37 -8.56 -43.41 -46.20
C ALA A 37 -7.36 -42.44 -46.00
N MET A 38 -6.37 -42.45 -46.91
CA MET A 38 -5.24 -41.54 -46.84
C MET A 38 -5.65 -40.08 -47.03
N VAL A 39 -6.57 -39.79 -47.94
CA VAL A 39 -7.11 -38.43 -48.15
C VAL A 39 -7.85 -37.93 -46.91
N GLU A 40 -8.62 -38.80 -46.24
CA GLU A 40 -9.28 -38.45 -44.98
C GLU A 40 -8.25 -38.14 -43.87
N VAL A 41 -7.19 -38.94 -43.77
CA VAL A 41 -6.10 -38.72 -42.80
C VAL A 41 -5.35 -37.41 -43.06
N GLU A 42 -5.11 -37.07 -44.33
CA GLU A 42 -4.50 -35.79 -44.72
C GLU A 42 -5.35 -34.61 -44.24
N GLY A 43 -6.67 -34.65 -44.46
CA GLY A 43 -7.58 -33.62 -43.97
C GLY A 43 -7.60 -33.48 -42.44
N VAL A 44 -7.54 -34.60 -41.72
CA VAL A 44 -7.42 -34.57 -40.24
C VAL A 44 -6.07 -33.99 -39.81
N ALA A 45 -4.99 -34.33 -40.50
CA ALA A 45 -3.66 -33.82 -40.19
C ALA A 45 -3.56 -32.30 -40.41
N ASP A 46 -4.14 -31.80 -41.50
CA ASP A 46 -4.20 -30.37 -41.78
C ASP A 46 -5.02 -29.61 -40.72
N GLY A 47 -6.20 -30.14 -40.36
CA GLY A 47 -7.02 -29.54 -39.29
C GLY A 47 -6.33 -29.55 -37.93
N ALA A 48 -5.61 -30.63 -37.59
CA ALA A 48 -4.83 -30.69 -36.35
C ALA A 48 -3.68 -29.69 -36.33
N LYS A 49 -3.04 -29.45 -37.49
CA LYS A 49 -1.99 -28.44 -37.64
C LYS A 49 -2.54 -27.04 -37.45
N GLU A 50 -3.66 -26.71 -38.09
CA GLU A 50 -4.32 -25.40 -37.94
C GLU A 50 -4.72 -25.13 -36.48
N GLN A 51 -5.31 -26.12 -35.80
CA GLN A 51 -5.64 -25.99 -34.38
C GLN A 51 -4.41 -25.80 -33.48
N SER A 52 -3.29 -26.46 -33.82
CA SER A 52 -2.03 -26.28 -33.10
C SER A 52 -1.47 -24.87 -33.27
N ASP A 53 -1.48 -24.35 -34.50
CA ASP A 53 -0.99 -23.00 -34.81
C ASP A 53 -1.85 -21.93 -34.12
N GLU A 54 -3.18 -22.12 -34.09
CA GLU A 54 -4.11 -21.23 -33.37
C GLU A 54 -3.87 -21.28 -31.85
N ALA A 55 -3.66 -22.48 -31.28
CA ALA A 55 -3.38 -22.63 -29.87
C ALA A 55 -2.05 -21.95 -29.46
N GLU A 56 -1.02 -22.05 -30.30
CA GLU A 56 0.27 -21.38 -30.07
C GLU A 56 0.13 -19.85 -30.11
N ALA A 57 -0.63 -19.33 -31.07
CA ALA A 57 -0.93 -17.90 -31.15
C ALA A 57 -1.69 -17.39 -29.92
N ASN A 58 -2.75 -18.12 -29.51
CA ASN A 58 -3.53 -17.77 -28.33
C ASN A 58 -2.71 -17.85 -27.03
N ALA A 59 -1.85 -18.86 -26.89
CA ALA A 59 -0.97 -19.00 -25.74
C ALA A 59 0.05 -17.85 -25.66
N SER A 60 0.62 -17.46 -26.80
CA SER A 60 1.55 -16.33 -26.90
C SER A 60 0.86 -15.02 -26.51
N TYR A 61 -0.32 -14.76 -27.07
CA TYR A 61 -1.11 -13.59 -26.72
C TYR A 61 -1.48 -13.54 -25.23
N ALA A 62 -1.90 -14.67 -24.66
CA ALA A 62 -2.23 -14.76 -23.24
C ALA A 62 -1.00 -14.51 -22.34
N LYS A 63 0.17 -14.99 -22.74
CA LYS A 63 1.43 -14.72 -22.05
C LYS A 63 1.76 -13.24 -22.06
N ASP A 64 1.70 -12.59 -23.22
CA ASP A 64 1.98 -11.15 -23.35
C ASP A 64 1.02 -10.32 -22.49
N LEU A 65 -0.27 -10.68 -22.48
CA LEU A 65 -1.28 -10.03 -21.65
C LEU A 65 -1.02 -10.22 -20.15
N ALA A 66 -0.62 -11.43 -19.74
CA ALA A 66 -0.28 -11.73 -18.36
C ALA A 66 0.96 -10.94 -17.90
N GLU A 67 2.01 -10.90 -18.73
CA GLU A 67 3.23 -10.12 -18.46
C GLU A 67 2.93 -8.62 -18.37
N ASN A 68 2.07 -8.10 -19.25
CA ASN A 68 1.65 -6.71 -19.22
C ASN A 68 0.81 -6.38 -17.97
N THR A 69 -0.12 -7.26 -17.60
CA THR A 69 -0.94 -7.09 -16.39
C THR A 69 -0.07 -7.14 -15.13
N GLN A 70 0.90 -8.05 -15.08
CA GLN A 70 1.85 -8.13 -13.97
C GLN A 70 2.66 -6.84 -13.84
N GLN A 71 3.18 -6.30 -14.96
CA GLN A 71 3.90 -5.01 -14.94
C GLN A 71 3.02 -3.85 -14.46
N GLN A 72 1.75 -3.80 -14.90
CA GLN A 72 0.82 -2.77 -14.43
C GLN A 72 0.53 -2.91 -12.94
N LEU A 73 0.32 -4.14 -12.44
CA LEU A 73 0.11 -4.40 -11.02
C LEU A 73 1.35 -4.06 -10.19
N ASP A 74 2.54 -4.44 -10.66
CA ASP A 74 3.80 -4.10 -10.01
C ASP A 74 3.97 -2.59 -9.91
N GLN A 75 3.65 -1.82 -10.97
CA GLN A 75 3.67 -0.36 -10.93
C GLN A 75 2.68 0.19 -9.90
N VAL A 76 1.45 -0.31 -9.89
CA VAL A 76 0.42 0.14 -8.94
C VAL A 76 0.81 -0.16 -7.49
N VAL A 77 1.41 -1.33 -7.23
CA VAL A 77 1.78 -1.78 -5.88
C VAL A 77 3.07 -1.12 -5.40
N ILE A 78 4.08 -0.98 -6.26
CA ILE A 78 5.36 -0.36 -5.91
C ILE A 78 5.19 1.13 -5.67
N ASP A 79 4.45 1.81 -6.55
CA ASP A 79 4.24 3.24 -6.36
C ASP A 79 3.25 3.49 -5.22
N GLY A 80 2.25 2.61 -5.01
CA GLY A 80 1.20 2.79 -4.00
C GLY A 80 0.37 4.08 -4.17
N ASP A 81 0.75 4.92 -5.12
CA ASP A 81 0.43 6.34 -5.28
C ASP A 81 0.01 6.66 -6.72
N SER A 82 -0.34 5.63 -7.48
CA SER A 82 -0.70 5.76 -8.90
C SER A 82 -2.06 6.43 -9.15
N SER A 83 -2.74 6.90 -8.09
CA SER A 83 -3.94 7.73 -8.17
C SER A 83 -3.64 9.20 -7.87
N VAL A 84 -4.37 10.10 -8.53
CA VAL A 84 -4.28 11.54 -8.27
C VAL A 84 -4.68 11.88 -6.84
N GLU A 85 -5.58 11.09 -6.25
CA GLU A 85 -5.99 11.20 -4.85
C GLU A 85 -4.88 10.87 -3.87
N ALA A 86 -4.01 9.90 -4.18
CA ALA A 86 -2.89 9.54 -3.32
C ALA A 86 -1.81 10.65 -3.33
N ALA A 87 -1.48 11.18 -4.51
CA ALA A 87 -0.56 12.31 -4.63
C ALA A 87 -1.10 13.56 -3.90
N GLN A 88 -2.41 13.84 -4.02
CA GLN A 88 -3.05 14.91 -3.25
C GLN A 88 -3.03 14.64 -1.75
N ALA A 89 -3.18 13.38 -1.32
CA ALA A 89 -3.11 13.00 0.08
C ALA A 89 -1.70 13.13 0.67
N ARG A 90 -0.65 13.20 -0.15
CA ARG A 90 0.74 13.48 0.28
C ARG A 90 1.02 14.97 0.48
N VAL A 91 0.09 15.86 0.18
CA VAL A 91 0.24 17.30 0.42
C VAL A 91 -0.40 17.67 1.77
N ASN A 92 0.29 18.42 2.61
CA ASN A 92 -0.28 18.92 3.87
C ASN A 92 -1.08 20.21 3.65
N GLU A 93 -1.70 20.73 4.71
CA GLU A 93 -2.48 21.98 4.69
C GLU A 93 -1.66 23.23 4.36
N ASN A 94 -0.32 23.17 4.47
CA ASN A 94 0.59 24.26 4.14
C ASN A 94 1.07 24.20 2.68
N GLY A 95 0.73 23.13 1.95
CA GLY A 95 1.15 22.90 0.57
C GLY A 95 2.49 22.18 0.43
N ASP A 96 3.04 21.63 1.52
CA ASP A 96 4.27 20.83 1.47
C ASP A 96 3.94 19.42 0.98
N GLU A 97 4.70 18.96 -0.01
CA GLU A 97 4.58 17.61 -0.58
C GLU A 97 5.57 16.66 0.10
N PHE A 98 5.08 15.49 0.50
CA PHE A 98 5.86 14.43 1.14
C PHE A 98 6.12 13.28 0.17
N ASP A 99 7.25 12.58 0.32
CA ASP A 99 7.60 11.46 -0.57
C ASP A 99 6.63 10.30 -0.37
N THR A 100 6.16 10.08 0.85
CA THR A 100 5.16 9.04 1.17
C THR A 100 4.04 9.57 2.07
N LEU A 101 2.86 8.92 2.00
CA LEU A 101 1.76 9.22 2.92
C LEU A 101 2.15 8.94 4.39
N GLN A 102 3.03 7.97 4.62
CA GLN A 102 3.54 7.65 5.95
C GLN A 102 4.32 8.83 6.54
N GLU A 103 5.20 9.46 5.75
CA GLU A 103 5.96 10.63 6.21
C GLU A 103 5.04 11.79 6.57
N ARG A 104 4.04 12.08 5.73
CA ARG A 104 3.03 13.11 6.05
C ARG A 104 2.26 12.80 7.34
N LEU A 105 1.89 11.54 7.56
CA LEU A 105 1.19 11.13 8.78
C LEU A 105 2.09 11.26 10.01
N ASN A 106 3.36 10.88 9.90
CA ASN A 106 4.32 11.06 10.98
C ASN A 106 4.50 12.55 11.32
N ASP A 107 4.62 13.44 10.33
CA ASP A 107 4.69 14.90 10.55
C ASP A 107 3.42 15.43 11.26
N ALA A 108 2.24 14.97 10.82
CA ALA A 108 0.98 15.34 11.44
C ALA A 108 0.90 14.85 12.90
N ASP A 109 1.31 13.62 13.18
CA ASP A 109 1.32 13.03 14.51
C ASP A 109 2.29 13.76 15.45
N GLU A 110 3.50 14.08 14.99
CA GLU A 110 4.49 14.88 15.75
C GLU A 110 3.93 16.26 16.12
N ARG A 111 3.23 16.91 15.18
CA ARG A 111 2.57 18.19 15.44
C ARG A 111 1.45 18.05 16.46
N PHE A 112 0.66 16.98 16.39
CA PHE A 112 -0.38 16.68 17.39
C PHE A 112 0.20 16.43 18.78
N ASP A 113 1.30 15.68 18.88
CA ASP A 113 1.98 15.42 20.14
C ASP A 113 2.55 16.70 20.75
N SER A 114 3.19 17.55 19.94
CA SER A 114 3.68 18.86 20.40
C SER A 114 2.55 19.77 20.88
N PHE A 115 1.40 19.74 20.21
CA PHE A 115 0.22 20.50 20.63
C PHE A 115 -0.32 19.99 21.98
N ARG A 116 -0.32 18.66 22.18
CA ARG A 116 -0.77 18.01 23.42
C ARG A 116 0.15 18.37 24.59
N GLU A 117 1.47 18.35 24.42
CA GLU A 117 2.44 18.73 25.46
C GLU A 117 2.25 20.19 25.90
N ASN A 118 2.13 21.12 24.94
CA ASN A 118 1.87 22.53 25.24
C ASN A 118 0.54 22.74 25.99
N MET A 119 -0.45 21.87 25.81
CA MET A 119 -1.74 21.96 26.50
C MET A 119 -1.66 21.46 27.95
N GLU A 120 -0.79 20.48 28.23
CA GLU A 120 -0.51 19.98 29.58
C GLU A 120 0.14 21.07 30.45
N ASP A 121 1.07 21.84 29.88
CA ASP A 121 1.67 23.00 30.55
C ASP A 121 0.63 24.08 30.91
N VAL A 122 -0.39 24.26 30.07
CA VAL A 122 -1.48 25.23 30.32
C VAL A 122 -2.40 24.77 31.46
N GLU A 123 -2.60 23.45 31.63
CA GLU A 123 -3.39 22.91 32.76
C GLU A 123 -2.69 23.04 34.12
N GLY A 124 -1.36 23.17 34.14
CA GLY A 124 -0.57 23.38 35.37
C GLY A 124 -0.61 24.82 35.91
N LEU A 125 -0.80 25.80 35.02
CA LEU A 125 -0.79 27.24 35.36
C LEU A 125 -1.78 27.65 36.47
N PRO A 126 -3.03 27.15 36.52
CA PRO A 126 -3.97 27.51 37.59
C PRO A 126 -3.48 27.13 38.99
N GLN A 127 -2.75 26.01 39.13
CA GLN A 127 -2.20 25.61 40.43
C GLN A 127 -1.02 26.50 40.84
N GLU A 128 -0.13 26.81 39.92
CA GLU A 128 0.97 27.74 40.19
C GLU A 128 0.46 29.14 40.56
N VAL A 129 -0.54 29.65 39.83
CA VAL A 129 -1.18 30.94 40.15
C VAL A 129 -1.88 30.90 41.50
N SER A 130 -2.55 29.80 41.85
CA SER A 130 -3.18 29.63 43.17
C SER A 130 -2.16 29.71 44.29
N THR A 131 -1.04 28.96 44.18
CA THR A 131 0.01 28.96 45.20
C THR A 131 0.72 30.31 45.31
N LEU A 132 0.93 31.00 44.19
CA LEU A 132 1.49 32.36 44.18
C LEU A 132 0.54 33.36 44.85
N THR A 133 -0.77 33.23 44.60
CA THR A 133 -1.80 34.09 45.22
C THR A 133 -1.80 33.94 46.74
N GLU A 134 -1.71 32.70 47.24
CA GLU A 134 -1.64 32.41 48.67
C GLU A 134 -0.37 33.02 49.31
N ARG A 135 0.80 32.84 48.66
CA ARG A 135 2.08 33.42 49.13
C ARG A 135 2.08 34.94 49.14
N VAL A 136 1.42 35.59 48.17
CA VAL A 136 1.30 37.05 48.13
C VAL A 136 0.41 37.54 49.27
N SER A 137 -0.72 36.88 49.51
CA SER A 137 -1.60 37.19 50.64
C SER A 137 -0.86 37.08 51.99
N ASP A 138 -0.05 36.03 52.18
CA ASP A 138 0.75 35.86 53.39
C ASP A 138 1.79 36.99 53.56
N ALA A 139 2.47 37.38 52.48
CA ALA A 139 3.44 38.47 52.49
C ALA A 139 2.79 39.84 52.78
N GLU A 140 1.60 40.09 52.24
CA GLU A 140 0.82 41.30 52.50
C GLU A 140 0.42 41.41 53.99
N ASN A 141 0.01 40.29 54.60
CA ASN A 141 -0.31 40.23 56.02
C ASN A 141 0.93 40.49 56.90
N GLU A 142 2.09 39.93 56.55
CA GLU A 142 3.34 40.15 57.30
C GLU A 142 3.80 41.62 57.23
N LEU A 143 3.70 42.26 56.06
CA LEU A 143 4.02 43.68 55.87
C LEU A 143 3.09 44.59 56.67
N THR A 144 1.79 44.27 56.69
CA THR A 144 0.78 45.04 57.44
C THR A 144 1.08 44.98 58.95
N ASN A 145 1.33 43.78 59.49
CA ASN A 145 1.67 43.60 60.90
C ASN A 145 2.97 44.33 61.28
N LYS A 146 3.96 44.37 60.38
CA LYS A 146 5.23 45.07 60.62
C LYS A 146 5.07 46.60 60.57
N ALA A 147 4.20 47.11 59.71
CA ALA A 147 3.90 48.55 59.65
C ALA A 147 3.17 49.03 60.92
N GLU A 148 2.22 48.24 61.44
CA GLU A 148 1.52 48.54 62.70
C GLU A 148 2.45 48.59 63.91
N PHE A 149 3.47 47.72 63.96
CA PHE A 149 4.47 47.72 65.03
C PHE A 149 5.29 49.03 65.06
N THR A 150 5.74 49.52 63.89
CA THR A 150 6.63 50.69 63.78
C THR A 150 5.95 52.04 64.08
N THR A 151 4.63 52.13 63.96
CA THR A 151 3.89 53.38 64.26
C THR A 151 3.56 53.53 65.74
N SER A 152 3.70 52.47 66.55
CA SER A 152 3.49 52.51 68.00
C SER A 152 4.70 52.99 68.81
N GLU A 153 5.90 53.01 68.20
CA GLU A 153 7.17 53.29 68.90
C GLU A 153 7.64 54.76 68.79
N THR A 154 6.90 55.62 68.07
CA THR A 154 7.23 57.06 67.92
C THR A 154 6.12 58.00 68.39
N ALA A 155 5.32 57.63 69.38
CA ALA A 155 4.50 58.62 70.09
C ALA A 155 5.43 59.47 70.98
N PRO A 156 5.66 60.78 70.69
CA PRO A 156 6.49 61.61 71.55
C PRO A 156 5.83 61.70 72.93
N GLU A 157 6.57 61.34 73.97
CA GLU A 157 6.18 61.55 75.36
C GLU A 157 5.80 63.03 75.55
N ASN A 158 4.61 63.23 76.09
CA ASN A 158 4.01 64.52 76.36
C ASN A 158 4.81 65.21 77.47
N VAL A 159 5.83 65.99 77.11
CA VAL A 159 6.55 66.84 78.06
C VAL A 159 5.65 68.01 78.45
N SER A 160 5.03 67.83 79.61
CA SER A 160 4.37 68.86 80.40
C SER A 160 5.36 69.97 80.75
N ASP A 161 5.48 71.00 79.92
CA ASP A 161 6.16 72.24 80.28
C ASP A 161 5.15 73.30 80.72
N GLY A 162 5.23 73.60 82.01
CA GLY A 162 4.36 74.53 82.70
C GLY A 162 4.58 75.99 82.36
N ASN A 163 3.57 76.78 82.74
CA ASN A 163 3.58 78.21 83.00
C ASN A 163 4.96 78.87 83.04
N PHE A 164 5.24 79.76 82.08
CA PHE A 164 6.07 80.93 82.33
C PHE A 164 5.39 82.18 81.78
N TRP A 165 4.78 82.91 82.71
CA TRP A 165 4.35 84.29 82.56
C TRP A 165 5.57 85.18 82.34
N PHE A 166 5.58 85.98 81.27
CA PHE A 166 6.25 87.28 81.31
C PHE A 166 5.48 88.31 80.48
N GLU A 167 4.89 89.24 81.24
CA GLU A 167 4.31 90.50 80.80
C GLU A 167 5.41 91.56 80.95
N VAL A 168 5.80 92.27 79.88
CA VAL A 168 6.54 93.54 80.01
C VAL A 168 6.19 94.49 78.86
N LYS A 169 5.42 95.52 79.25
CA LYS A 169 5.30 96.92 78.77
C LYS A 169 5.21 97.25 77.28
#